data_AF-A0A1H6KXS1-F1
#
_entry.id   AF-A0A1H6KXS1-F1
#
_cell.length_a   1.000
_cell.length_b   1.000
_cell.length_c   1.000
_cell.angle_alpha   90.00
_cell.angle_beta   90.00
_cell.angle_gamma   90.00
#
_symmetry.space_group_name_H-M   'P 1'
#
loop_
_entity.id
_entity.type
_entity.pdbx_description
1 polymer ?
#
loop_
_entity_poly.entity_id
_entity_poly.type
_entity_poly.pdbx_seq_one_letter_code
_entity_poly.pdbx_strand_id
1 'polypeptide(L)' 'MSIAVAVDDLPVLSAVGTVTVHDSGVARSCARCSCGWTGKRRLLKAAAEQDAWMHSIHQRCVVGVPLVRPGN' A
#
# COMPACT_ATOMS: atom_id res chain seq x y z
N MET A 1 -13.74 -22.34 -12.13
CA MET A 1 -14.47 -21.76 -10.99
C MET A 1 -13.86 -20.39 -10.73
N SER A 2 -14.52 -19.32 -11.18
CA SER A 2 -14.08 -17.95 -10.94
C SER A 2 -14.96 -17.36 -9.87
N ILE A 3 -14.37 -16.95 -8.75
CA ILE A 3 -15.11 -16.26 -7.69
C ILE A 3 -15.05 -14.76 -7.97
N ALA A 4 -16.22 -14.17 -8.24
CA ALA A 4 -16.38 -12.72 -8.26
C ALA A 4 -16.60 -12.28 -6.81
N VAL A 5 -15.61 -11.63 -6.22
CA VAL A 5 -15.80 -10.97 -4.92
C VAL A 5 -16.59 -9.69 -5.22
N ALA A 6 -17.90 -9.72 -4.92
CA ALA A 6 -18.72 -8.53 -4.93
C ALA A 6 -18.18 -7.58 -3.85
N VAL A 7 -17.64 -6.44 -4.27
CA VAL A 7 -17.35 -5.32 -3.37
C VAL A 7 -18.68 -4.65 -3.09
N ASP A 8 -19.41 -5.21 -2.12
CA ASP A 8 -20.66 -4.65 -1.63
C ASP A 8 -20.45 -3.21 -1.13
N ASP A 9 -21.49 -2.39 -1.29
CA ASP A 9 -21.57 -0.93 -1.23
C ASP A 9 -21.12 -0.33 0.12
N LEU A 10 -19.83 -0.44 0.45
CA LEU A 10 -19.22 0.27 1.57
C LEU A 10 -19.31 1.76 1.28
N PRO A 11 -19.73 2.60 2.25
CA PRO A 11 -19.75 4.04 2.05
C PRO A 11 -18.39 4.43 1.50
N VAL A 12 -18.36 5.21 0.41
CA VAL A 12 -17.12 5.81 -0.10
C VAL A 12 -16.47 6.52 1.09
N LEU A 13 -15.59 5.80 1.78
CA LEU A 13 -14.64 6.38 2.69
C LEU A 13 -13.80 7.21 1.76
N SER A 14 -14.02 8.53 1.76
CA SER A 14 -13.14 9.47 1.09
C SER A 14 -11.73 9.12 1.51
N ALA A 15 -11.02 8.42 0.63
CA ALA A 15 -9.72 7.88 0.94
C ALA A 15 -8.80 9.05 1.22
N VAL A 16 -8.15 9.05 2.39
CA VAL A 16 -7.23 10.12 2.78
C VAL A 16 -6.01 10.15 1.85
N GLY A 17 -5.67 9.00 1.26
CA GLY A 17 -4.64 8.87 0.25
C GLY A 17 -4.54 7.46 -0.29
N THR A 18 -3.62 7.25 -1.22
CA THR A 18 -3.26 5.94 -1.78
C THR A 18 -1.85 5.58 -1.36
N VAL A 19 -1.70 4.41 -0.72
CA VAL A 19 -0.40 3.87 -0.29
C VAL A 19 0.14 2.86 -1.30
N THR A 20 1.43 2.99 -1.64
CA THR A 20 2.16 2.09 -2.54
C THR A 20 3.52 1.76 -1.96
N VAL A 21 4.10 0.62 -2.34
CA VAL A 21 5.46 0.22 -2.01
C VAL A 21 6.33 0.41 -3.24
N HIS A 22 7.44 1.12 -3.07
CA HIS A 22 8.49 1.19 -4.08
C HIS A 22 9.57 0.16 -3.76
N ASP A 23 9.88 -0.71 -4.71
CA ASP A 23 10.92 -1.72 -4.58
C ASP A 23 12.13 -1.39 -5.46
N SER A 24 13.15 -0.72 -4.90
CA SER A 24 14.33 -0.26 -5.65
C SER A 24 15.51 -1.25 -5.63
N GLY A 25 15.20 -2.54 -5.52
CA GLY A 25 16.17 -3.64 -5.47
C GLY A 25 16.59 -4.02 -4.05
N VAL A 26 17.67 -4.80 -3.94
CA VAL A 26 18.11 -5.41 -2.67
C VAL A 26 18.22 -4.35 -1.58
N ALA A 27 17.53 -4.59 -0.46
CA ALA A 27 17.57 -3.79 0.74
C ALA A 27 16.95 -2.37 0.66
N ARG A 28 16.17 -2.05 -0.38
CA ARG A 28 15.67 -0.68 -0.61
C ARG A 28 14.18 -0.62 -0.92
N SER A 29 13.37 -1.42 -0.22
CA SER A 29 11.91 -1.34 -0.35
C SER A 29 11.33 -0.33 0.66
N CYS A 30 10.36 0.48 0.25
CA CYS A 30 9.76 1.52 1.11
C CYS A 30 8.31 1.84 0.72
N ALA A 31 7.42 1.94 1.71
CA ALA A 31 6.05 2.37 1.51
C ALA A 31 5.92 3.91 1.49
N ARG A 32 5.08 4.45 0.62
CA ARG A 32 4.72 5.87 0.56
C ARG A 32 3.23 6.02 0.33
N CYS A 33 2.64 7.03 0.96
CA CYS A 33 1.23 7.36 0.79
C CYS A 33 1.07 8.79 0.28
N SER A 34 0.08 9.02 -0.59
CA SER A 34 -0.26 10.35 -1.08
C SER A 34 -0.82 11.29 0.01
N CYS A 35 -1.11 10.78 1.21
CA CYS A 35 -1.46 11.60 2.38
C CYS A 35 -0.23 12.30 3.02
N GLY A 36 0.98 12.08 2.50
CA GLY A 36 2.23 12.66 3.00
C GLY A 36 3.06 11.74 3.89
N TRP A 37 2.54 10.57 4.27
CA TRP A 37 3.27 9.60 5.06
C TRP A 37 4.31 8.82 4.23
N THR A 38 5.49 8.60 4.82
CA THR A 38 6.56 7.76 4.27
C THR A 38 7.00 6.74 5.30
N GLY A 39 6.99 5.46 4.92
CA GLY A 39 7.44 4.34 5.75
C GLY A 39 8.97 4.31 5.90
N LYS A 40 9.44 3.45 6.80
CA LYS A 40 10.87 3.21 6.96
C LYS A 40 11.38 2.43 5.74
N ARG A 41 12.64 2.64 5.36
CA ARG A 41 13.31 1.76 4.40
C ARG A 41 13.46 0.37 5.02
N ARG A 42 13.04 -0.65 4.30
CA ARG A 42 13.08 -2.05 4.74
C ARG A 42 14.00 -2.85 3.84
N LEU A 43 14.67 -3.83 4.47
CA LEU A 43 15.48 -4.82 3.79
C LEU A 43 14.63 -5.73 2.90
N LEU A 44 13.49 -6.15 3.43
CA LEU A 44 12.54 -7.05 2.78
C LEU A 44 11.35 -6.28 2.24
N LYS A 45 10.98 -6.58 0.99
CA LYS A 45 9.75 -6.11 0.33
C LYS A 45 8.50 -6.39 1.19
N ALA A 46 8.39 -7.60 1.75
CA ALA A 46 7.27 -7.98 2.60
C ALA A 46 7.11 -7.08 3.84
N ALA A 47 8.21 -6.61 4.44
CA ALA A 47 8.14 -5.69 5.57
C ALA A 47 7.65 -4.30 5.14
N ALA A 48 8.01 -3.83 3.94
CA ALA A 48 7.48 -2.59 3.39
C ALA A 48 5.99 -2.70 3.02
N GLU A 49 5.54 -3.86 2.53
CA GLU A 49 4.11 -4.15 2.33
C GLU A 49 3.34 -4.13 3.64
N GLN A 50 3.88 -4.73 4.70
CA GLN A 50 3.26 -4.68 6.03
C GLN A 50 3.13 -3.23 6.54
N ASP A 51 4.15 -2.40 6.38
CA ASP A 51 4.08 -0.98 6.73
C ASP A 51 2.95 -0.26 5.95
N ALA A 52 2.77 -0.59 4.66
CA ALA A 52 1.70 -0.04 3.84
C ALA A 52 0.30 -0.45 4.33
N TRP A 53 0.09 -1.73 4.63
CA TRP A 53 -1.19 -2.24 5.16
C TRP A 53 -1.51 -1.64 6.53
N MET A 54 -0.54 -1.58 7.43
CA MET A 54 -0.71 -0.96 8.75
C MET A 54 -1.12 0.51 8.62
N HIS A 55 -0.46 1.26 7.72
CA HIS A 55 -0.82 2.64 7.45
C HIS A 55 -2.24 2.78 6.87
N SER A 56 -2.60 1.95 5.88
CA SER A 56 -3.93 1.92 5.27
C SER A 56 -5.03 1.72 6.33
N ILE A 57 -4.85 0.75 7.23
CA ILE A 57 -5.81 0.43 8.29
C ILE A 57 -5.94 1.60 9.28
N HIS A 58 -4.82 2.17 9.73
CA HIS A 58 -4.84 3.24 10.73
C HIS A 58 -5.36 4.58 10.19
N GLN A 59 -5.00 4.93 8.95
CA GLN A 59 -5.29 6.24 8.36
C GLN A 59 -6.43 6.21 7.34
N ARG A 60 -7.07 5.05 7.15
CA ARG A 60 -8.15 4.85 6.17
C ARG A 60 -7.72 5.27 4.75
N CYS A 61 -6.44 5.08 4.45
CA CYS A 61 -5.90 5.25 3.09
C CYS A 61 -6.15 3.96 2.30
N VAL A 62 -6.31 4.06 0.98
CA VAL A 62 -6.48 2.89 0.12
C VAL A 62 -5.13 2.32 -0.31
N VAL A 63 -5.07 1.00 -0.47
CA VAL A 63 -3.89 0.33 -1.01
C VAL A 63 -3.92 0.44 -2.53
N GLY A 64 -2.82 0.91 -3.12
CA GLY A 64 -2.69 1.01 -4.57
C GLY A 64 -2.72 -0.37 -5.24
N VAL A 65 -3.19 -0.41 -6.50
CA VAL A 65 -3.16 -1.61 -7.34
C VAL A 65 -2.34 -1.30 -8.60
N PRO A 66 -1.16 -1.92 -8.79
CA PRO A 66 -0.50 -2.86 -7.88
C PRO A 66 0.02 -2.16 -6.60
N LEU A 67 0.04 -2.90 -5.48
CA LEU A 67 0.60 -2.38 -4.22
C LEU A 67 2.09 -2.09 -4.37
N VAL A 68 2.80 -2.95 -5.09
CA VAL A 68 4.25 -2.84 -5.26
C VAL A 68 4.55 -2.34 -6.66
N ARG A 69 5.31 -1.25 -6.71
CA ARG A 69 5.85 -0.65 -7.93
C ARG A 69 7.35 -0.94 -8.02
N PRO A 70 7.85 -1.39 -9.18
CA PRO A 70 9.29 -1.52 -9.38
C PRO A 70 9.96 -0.16 -9.25
N GLY A 71 11.14 -0.13 -8.65
CA GLY A 71 12.04 1.01 -8.71
C GLY A 71 12.58 1.16 -10.13
N ASN A 72 12.66 2.40 -10.59
CA ASN A 72 13.20 2.75 -11.89
C ASN A 72 14.74 2.60 -11.92
#